data_AF-A0A964A5S2-F1
#
_entry.id   AF-A0A964A5S2-F1
#
_cell.length_a   1.000
_cell.length_b   1.000
_cell.length_c   1.000
_cell.angle_alpha   90.00
_cell.angle_beta   90.00
_cell.angle_gamma   90.00
#
_symmetry.space_group_name_H-M   'P 1'
#
loop_
_entity.id
_entity.type
_entity.pdbx_description
1 polymer ?
#
loop_
_entity_poly.entity_id
_entity_poly.type
_entity_poly.pdbx_seq_one_letter_code
_entity_poly.pdbx_strand_id
1 'polypeptide(L)'
;MLNFILFAWLQLNTVLPGDSISYVATPDRQWPLQGEQLYADETCNVYLVKGDQLLRWPMDYPHQVVNYSLKNAGHPTFVDVSNPLKPMLYFGNFSQIQYLDRQLSAQGTPISLDEIGYPAAQWACSSFNNGLWIYDRNKLQLIRLDAGGRETHRSPNLSQILNHNPDIYQVSQGSLYLCAGERTSGIMIFDNLGTYVETLPTGPISHFQVVDDKIMYMTGNILHMFDIRQHQHFTLKIPVEHPLGFSACDHFVLVRTEARIEVFSIQKKNP
;
A
#
# COMPACT_ATOMS: atom_id res chain seq x y z
N MET A 1 -32.68 38.17 -9.97
CA MET A 1 -33.41 37.77 -8.76
C MET A 1 -33.25 36.26 -8.64
N LEU A 2 -32.51 35.80 -7.64
CA LEU A 2 -32.11 34.40 -7.41
C LEU A 2 -33.33 33.54 -7.03
N ASN A 3 -33.46 32.35 -7.62
CA ASN A 3 -34.31 31.27 -7.12
C ASN A 3 -33.40 30.17 -6.53
N PHE A 4 -33.46 30.00 -5.20
CA PHE A 4 -32.87 28.88 -4.49
C PHE A 4 -33.85 27.69 -4.52
N ILE A 5 -33.42 26.55 -5.07
CA ILE A 5 -34.11 25.27 -4.90
C ILE A 5 -33.34 24.50 -3.83
N LEU A 6 -33.95 24.36 -2.65
CA LEU A 6 -33.46 23.52 -1.56
C LEU A 6 -33.78 22.06 -1.91
N PHE A 7 -32.78 21.24 -2.23
CA PHE A 7 -32.93 19.78 -2.26
C PHE A 7 -32.66 19.22 -0.87
N ALA A 8 -33.72 18.73 -0.22
CA ALA A 8 -33.62 17.98 1.03
C ALA A 8 -33.13 16.55 0.72
N TRP A 9 -31.92 16.22 1.16
CA TRP A 9 -31.43 14.84 1.18
C TRP A 9 -31.98 14.14 2.41
N LEU A 10 -32.95 13.23 2.22
CA LEU A 10 -33.31 12.24 3.23
C LEU A 10 -32.18 11.20 3.29
N GLN A 11 -31.38 11.22 4.35
CA GLN A 11 -30.51 10.09 4.68
C GLN A 11 -31.32 9.07 5.47
N LEU A 12 -31.75 8.00 4.79
CA LEU A 12 -32.27 6.79 5.45
C LEU A 12 -31.08 5.94 5.89
N ASN A 13 -30.61 6.19 7.11
CA ASN A 13 -29.74 5.24 7.82
C ASN A 13 -30.60 4.07 8.32
N THR A 14 -30.70 3.01 7.54
CA THR A 14 -31.19 1.71 8.06
C THR A 14 -29.98 0.87 8.47
N VAL A 15 -29.54 1.03 9.72
CA VAL A 15 -28.60 0.10 10.36
C VAL A 15 -29.40 -1.13 10.76
N LEU A 16 -29.13 -2.26 10.12
CA LEU A 16 -29.64 -3.56 10.58
C LEU A 16 -28.96 -3.91 11.92
N PRO A 17 -29.69 -4.37 12.94
CA PRO A 17 -29.10 -4.78 14.20
C PRO A 17 -28.51 -6.19 14.05
N GLY A 18 -27.24 -6.26 13.69
CA GLY A 18 -26.35 -7.35 14.07
C GLY A 18 -25.30 -6.75 14.99
N ASP A 19 -24.99 -7.40 16.11
CA ASP A 19 -24.02 -6.94 17.11
C ASP A 19 -22.80 -6.30 16.44
N SER A 20 -22.77 -4.97 16.41
CA SER A 20 -21.71 -4.25 15.71
C SER A 20 -20.45 -4.43 16.54
N ILE A 21 -19.61 -5.39 16.16
CA ILE A 21 -18.25 -5.51 16.67
C ILE A 21 -17.59 -4.16 16.39
N SER A 22 -17.44 -3.37 17.44
CA SER A 22 -16.75 -2.08 17.35
C SER A 22 -15.31 -2.28 17.81
N TYR A 23 -14.39 -1.60 17.14
CA TYR A 23 -12.98 -1.60 17.49
C TYR A 23 -12.60 -0.24 18.06
N VAL A 24 -11.59 -0.20 18.92
CA VAL A 24 -11.01 1.03 19.47
C VAL A 24 -9.51 1.01 19.26
N ALA A 25 -8.96 2.13 18.79
CA ALA A 25 -7.53 2.37 18.72
C ALA A 25 -7.07 3.02 20.02
N THR A 26 -6.23 2.33 20.78
CA THR A 26 -5.63 2.86 22.02
C THR A 26 -4.16 3.20 21.78
N PRO A 27 -3.68 4.39 22.18
CA PRO A 27 -2.25 4.72 22.10
C PRO A 27 -1.41 3.66 22.83
N ASP A 28 -0.34 3.21 22.18
CA ASP A 28 0.53 2.15 22.68
C ASP A 28 1.96 2.68 22.90
N ARG A 29 2.61 3.16 21.83
CA ARG A 29 3.96 3.73 21.89
C ARG A 29 4.16 4.84 20.86
N GLN A 30 5.23 5.60 21.00
CA GLN A 30 5.62 6.63 20.03
C GLN A 30 7.13 6.62 19.81
N TRP A 31 7.55 6.93 18.59
CA TRP A 31 8.96 7.05 18.23
C TRP A 31 9.23 8.42 17.62
N PRO A 32 10.21 9.19 18.15
CA PRO A 32 10.56 10.53 17.65
C PRO A 32 11.40 10.45 16.36
N LEU A 33 10.98 9.59 15.43
CA LEU A 33 11.59 9.38 14.13
C LEU A 33 10.76 10.11 13.07
N GLN A 34 11.48 10.80 12.18
CA GLN A 34 10.92 11.48 11.03
C GLN A 34 11.41 10.81 9.74
N GLY A 35 10.53 10.72 8.77
CA GLY A 35 10.77 10.16 7.44
C GLY A 35 9.59 10.45 6.51
N GLU A 36 9.67 10.00 5.26
CA GLU A 36 8.68 10.31 4.22
C GLU A 36 7.63 9.21 4.06
N GLN A 37 8.05 7.94 4.08
CA GLN A 37 7.18 6.79 3.85
C GLN A 37 7.35 5.74 4.96
N LEU A 38 6.24 5.18 5.43
CA LEU A 38 6.17 4.24 6.54
C LEU A 38 5.52 2.95 6.05
N TYR A 39 6.16 1.82 6.35
CA TYR A 39 5.65 0.49 6.03
C TYR A 39 5.86 -0.45 7.22
N ALA A 40 5.04 -1.49 7.30
CA ALA A 40 5.15 -2.57 8.25
C ALA A 40 4.86 -3.89 7.54
N ASP A 41 5.68 -4.91 7.82
CA ASP A 41 5.49 -6.24 7.28
C ASP A 41 4.58 -7.11 8.16
N GLU A 42 4.23 -8.31 7.69
CA GLU A 42 3.39 -9.27 8.42
C GLU A 42 4.00 -9.75 9.76
N THR A 43 5.31 -9.60 9.93
CA THR A 43 6.02 -9.95 11.18
C THR A 43 6.23 -8.74 12.09
N CYS A 44 5.56 -7.62 11.81
CA CYS A 44 5.70 -6.35 12.51
C CYS A 44 7.14 -5.81 12.57
N ASN A 45 7.93 -6.01 11.52
CA ASN A 45 9.06 -5.11 11.29
C ASN A 45 8.56 -3.82 10.68
N VAL A 46 9.07 -2.71 11.20
CA VAL A 46 8.74 -1.36 10.74
C VAL A 46 9.85 -0.89 9.83
N TYR A 47 9.46 -0.29 8.70
CA TYR A 47 10.35 0.27 7.70
C TYR A 47 10.02 1.74 7.50
N LEU A 48 11.04 2.58 7.50
CA LEU A 48 10.90 4.02 7.33
C LEU A 48 11.89 4.48 6.25
N VAL A 49 11.35 5.08 5.19
CA VAL A 49 12.16 5.84 4.23
C VAL A 49 12.47 7.20 4.85
N LYS A 50 13.75 7.56 4.84
CA LYS A 50 14.28 8.85 5.28
C LYS A 50 15.30 9.34 4.26
N GLY A 51 14.87 10.16 3.31
CA GLY A 51 15.66 10.54 2.14
C GLY A 51 16.07 9.30 1.32
N ASP A 52 17.38 9.10 1.13
CA ASP A 52 17.92 7.97 0.36
C ASP A 52 18.19 6.72 1.22
N GLN A 53 17.70 6.70 2.47
CA GLN A 53 17.89 5.60 3.40
C GLN A 53 16.58 4.88 3.70
N LEU A 54 16.64 3.55 3.72
CA LEU A 54 15.64 2.70 4.33
C LEU A 54 16.12 2.31 5.73
N LEU A 55 15.38 2.67 6.76
CA LEU A 55 15.58 2.18 8.12
C LEU A 55 14.62 1.02 8.38
N ARG A 56 15.04 0.02 9.15
CA ARG A 56 14.15 -1.04 9.63
C ARG A 56 14.46 -1.42 11.07
N TRP A 57 13.42 -1.67 11.86
CA TRP A 57 13.52 -2.21 13.21
C TRP A 57 12.32 -3.12 13.53
N PRO A 58 12.48 -4.12 14.40
CA PRO A 58 11.33 -4.87 14.94
C PRO A 58 10.48 -3.96 15.84
N MET A 59 9.15 -4.03 15.74
CA MET A 59 8.20 -3.26 16.55
C MET A 59 8.50 -3.33 18.06
N ASP A 60 8.87 -4.50 18.56
CA ASP A 60 9.10 -4.75 19.99
C ASP A 60 10.54 -4.44 20.44
N TYR A 61 11.47 -4.28 19.49
CA TYR A 61 12.88 -4.01 19.77
C TYR A 61 13.38 -2.80 18.96
N PRO A 62 12.84 -1.58 19.20
CA PRO A 62 13.10 -0.40 18.36
C PRO A 62 14.56 0.09 18.39
N HIS A 63 15.39 -0.43 19.29
CA HIS A 63 16.83 -0.15 19.34
C HIS A 63 17.64 -0.97 18.33
N GLN A 64 17.08 -2.05 17.76
CA GLN A 64 17.74 -2.89 16.75
C GLN A 64 17.50 -2.35 15.34
N VAL A 65 17.97 -1.13 15.11
CA VAL A 65 17.84 -0.47 13.80
C VAL A 65 18.92 -0.97 12.86
N VAL A 66 18.50 -1.46 11.69
CA VAL A 66 19.36 -1.68 10.53
C VAL A 66 19.00 -0.68 9.44
N ASN A 67 19.95 -0.34 8.58
CA ASN A 67 19.72 0.60 7.50
C ASN A 67 20.33 0.14 6.18
N TYR A 68 19.73 0.60 5.09
CA TYR A 68 20.23 0.43 3.74
C TYR A 68 20.14 1.72 2.96
N SER A 69 21.10 1.95 2.08
CA SER A 69 21.08 3.03 1.11
C SER A 69 21.80 2.56 -0.14
N LEU A 70 21.16 2.73 -1.30
CA LEU A 70 21.77 2.42 -2.58
C LEU A 70 22.44 3.68 -3.12
N LYS A 71 23.77 3.71 -3.03
CA LYS A 71 24.57 4.78 -3.64
C LYS A 71 24.23 4.86 -5.13
N ASN A 72 23.88 6.05 -5.60
CA ASN A 72 23.57 6.41 -6.99
C ASN A 72 22.15 6.11 -7.51
N ALA A 73 21.28 5.45 -6.74
CA ALA A 73 19.86 5.28 -7.11
C ALA A 73 18.92 6.30 -6.44
N GLY A 74 19.42 7.07 -5.48
CA GLY A 74 18.67 8.13 -4.79
C GLY A 74 17.50 7.61 -3.95
N HIS A 75 16.44 8.41 -3.88
CA HIS A 75 15.26 8.19 -3.04
C HIS A 75 14.38 7.05 -3.60
N PRO A 76 14.09 5.98 -2.83
CA PRO A 76 13.18 4.93 -3.26
C PRO A 76 11.76 5.48 -3.45
N THR A 77 11.14 5.22 -4.59
CA THR A 77 9.76 5.65 -4.87
C THR A 77 8.76 4.80 -4.09
N PHE A 78 9.08 3.52 -3.92
CA PHE A 78 8.24 2.55 -3.22
C PHE A 78 9.08 1.47 -2.55
N VAL A 79 8.60 1.01 -1.39
CA VAL A 79 9.13 -0.14 -0.67
C VAL A 79 8.03 -1.19 -0.59
N ASP A 80 8.28 -2.35 -1.17
CA ASP A 80 7.40 -3.50 -1.03
C ASP A 80 7.95 -4.43 0.05
N VAL A 81 7.22 -4.52 1.16
CA VAL A 81 7.54 -5.35 2.33
C VAL A 81 6.57 -6.52 2.48
N SER A 82 5.79 -6.85 1.44
CA SER A 82 4.88 -8.00 1.43
C SER A 82 5.59 -9.33 1.65
N ASN A 83 6.88 -9.41 1.34
CA ASN A 83 7.75 -10.53 1.69
C ASN A 83 8.86 -10.06 2.66
N PRO A 84 8.71 -10.29 3.99
CA PRO A 84 9.71 -9.91 5.00
C PRO A 84 11.12 -10.45 4.75
N LEU A 85 11.23 -11.60 4.06
CA LEU A 85 12.50 -12.26 3.76
C LEU A 85 13.19 -11.69 2.52
N LYS A 86 12.42 -10.98 1.68
CA LYS A 86 12.91 -10.39 0.43
C LYS A 86 12.27 -9.02 0.15
N PRO A 87 12.45 -8.01 1.02
CA PRO A 87 11.94 -6.66 0.74
C PRO A 87 12.45 -6.15 -0.60
N MET A 88 11.62 -5.40 -1.31
CA MET A 88 11.95 -4.86 -2.62
C MET A 88 11.87 -3.34 -2.61
N LEU A 89 12.95 -2.68 -3.04
CA LEU A 89 12.98 -1.25 -3.31
C LEU A 89 12.78 -0.99 -4.79
N TYR A 90 11.86 -0.09 -5.12
CA TYR A 90 11.66 0.40 -6.47
C TYR A 90 12.07 1.88 -6.57
N PHE A 91 12.97 2.18 -7.50
CA PHE A 91 13.49 3.51 -7.81
C PHE A 91 12.93 3.96 -9.16
N GLY A 92 11.76 4.59 -9.15
CA GLY A 92 11.04 4.95 -10.37
C GLY A 92 11.77 5.94 -11.27
N ASN A 93 12.58 6.83 -10.69
CA ASN A 93 13.39 7.79 -11.46
C ASN A 93 14.50 7.11 -12.30
N PHE A 94 14.90 5.89 -11.94
CA PHE A 94 15.96 5.12 -12.60
C PHE A 94 15.43 3.80 -13.18
N SER A 95 14.11 3.59 -13.17
CA SER A 95 13.47 2.32 -13.60
C SER A 95 14.15 1.08 -13.01
N GLN A 96 14.53 1.13 -11.72
CA GLN A 96 15.39 0.12 -11.12
C GLN A 96 14.77 -0.54 -9.89
N ILE A 97 15.05 -1.82 -9.70
CA ILE A 97 14.63 -2.61 -8.55
C ILE A 97 15.85 -3.13 -7.80
N GLN A 98 15.82 -3.07 -6.47
CA GLN A 98 16.80 -3.73 -5.60
C GLN A 98 16.07 -4.60 -4.58
N TYR A 99 16.39 -5.90 -4.57
CA TYR A 99 15.96 -6.80 -3.50
C TYR A 99 16.93 -6.74 -2.32
N LEU A 100 16.39 -6.86 -1.11
CA LEU A 100 17.14 -6.92 0.13
C LEU A 100 16.85 -8.22 0.87
N ASP A 101 17.67 -8.58 1.85
CA ASP A 101 17.34 -9.59 2.86
C ASP A 101 16.68 -8.96 4.09
N ARG A 102 16.33 -9.81 5.07
CA ARG A 102 15.75 -9.38 6.35
C ARG A 102 16.70 -8.49 7.19
N GLN A 103 18.00 -8.46 6.90
CA GLN A 103 19.00 -7.58 7.53
C GLN A 103 19.20 -6.27 6.71
N LEU A 104 18.41 -6.07 5.66
CA LEU A 104 18.55 -5.03 4.64
C LEU A 104 19.87 -5.10 3.83
N SER A 105 20.51 -6.27 3.76
CA SER A 105 21.64 -6.48 2.85
C SER A 105 21.14 -6.68 1.42
N ALA A 106 21.82 -6.08 0.44
CA ALA A 106 21.46 -6.24 -0.96
C ALA A 106 21.55 -7.71 -1.41
N GLN A 107 20.46 -8.21 -2.01
CA GLN A 107 20.43 -9.51 -2.66
C GLN A 107 20.65 -9.34 -4.17
N GLY A 108 21.87 -9.68 -4.60
CA GLY A 108 22.27 -9.55 -6.00
C GLY A 108 22.43 -8.09 -6.44
N THR A 109 22.64 -7.91 -7.75
CA THR A 109 22.72 -6.59 -8.37
C THR A 109 21.33 -6.01 -8.56
N PRO A 110 21.18 -4.67 -8.55
CA PRO A 110 19.92 -4.07 -8.96
C PRO A 110 19.52 -4.49 -10.38
N ILE A 111 18.22 -4.60 -10.62
CA ILE A 111 17.63 -4.97 -11.90
C ILE A 111 17.13 -3.70 -12.57
N SER A 112 17.64 -3.41 -13.77
CA SER A 112 17.11 -2.33 -14.63
C SER A 112 15.91 -2.84 -15.42
N LEU A 113 14.75 -2.21 -15.25
CA LEU A 113 13.53 -2.51 -16.00
C LEU A 113 13.70 -2.16 -17.49
N ASP A 114 14.50 -1.14 -17.79
CA ASP A 114 14.84 -0.75 -19.16
C ASP A 114 15.60 -1.88 -19.87
N GLU A 115 16.62 -2.46 -19.21
CA GLU A 115 17.46 -3.53 -19.76
C GLU A 115 16.67 -4.83 -20.01
N ILE A 116 15.62 -5.09 -19.22
CA ILE A 116 14.73 -6.24 -19.41
C ILE A 116 13.51 -5.92 -20.29
N GLY A 117 13.49 -4.76 -20.97
CA GLY A 117 12.52 -4.45 -22.03
C GLY A 117 11.26 -3.70 -21.58
N TYR A 118 11.25 -3.12 -20.37
CA TYR A 118 10.12 -2.37 -19.82
C TYR A 118 10.51 -0.94 -19.39
N PRO A 119 10.99 -0.09 -20.33
CA PRO A 119 11.45 1.26 -20.01
C PRO A 119 10.35 2.26 -19.59
N ALA A 120 9.09 1.88 -19.74
CA ALA A 120 7.93 2.66 -19.33
C ALA A 120 7.26 2.12 -18.06
N ALA A 121 7.95 1.26 -17.31
CA ALA A 121 7.45 0.75 -16.03
C ALA A 121 7.43 1.88 -14.99
N GLN A 122 6.24 2.33 -14.62
CA GLN A 122 6.03 3.43 -13.66
C GLN A 122 5.87 2.95 -12.22
N TRP A 123 5.42 1.70 -12.05
CA TRP A 123 5.28 1.06 -10.74
C TRP A 123 5.70 -0.39 -10.82
N ALA A 124 6.19 -0.91 -9.70
CA ALA A 124 6.53 -2.32 -9.56
C ALA A 124 6.23 -2.82 -8.15
N CYS A 125 5.75 -4.05 -8.02
CA CYS A 125 5.63 -4.77 -6.75
C CYS A 125 6.04 -6.24 -6.94
N SER A 126 6.46 -6.88 -5.86
CA SER A 126 6.76 -8.30 -5.84
C SER A 126 5.52 -9.12 -6.16
N SER A 127 5.73 -10.30 -6.72
CA SER A 127 4.69 -11.28 -7.00
C SER A 127 5.05 -12.66 -6.46
N PHE A 128 4.05 -13.53 -6.37
CA PHE A 128 4.24 -14.94 -6.03
C PHE A 128 5.31 -15.61 -6.90
N ASN A 129 5.94 -16.67 -6.36
CA ASN A 129 7.01 -17.43 -7.02
C ASN A 129 8.19 -16.55 -7.48
N ASN A 130 8.56 -15.55 -6.67
CA ASN A 130 9.61 -14.57 -6.99
C ASN A 130 9.37 -13.82 -8.31
N GLY A 131 8.11 -13.68 -8.71
CA GLY A 131 7.74 -12.87 -9.86
C GLY A 131 7.73 -11.39 -9.53
N LEU A 132 7.38 -10.60 -10.52
CA LEU A 132 7.28 -9.14 -10.45
C LEU A 132 6.03 -8.69 -11.20
N TRP A 133 5.22 -7.84 -10.59
CA TRP A 133 4.24 -7.04 -11.32
C TRP A 133 4.83 -5.69 -11.63
N ILE A 134 4.58 -5.22 -12.84
CA ILE A 134 4.88 -3.85 -13.27
C ILE A 134 3.64 -3.20 -13.89
N TYR A 135 3.51 -1.90 -13.72
CA TYR A 135 2.59 -1.10 -14.52
C TYR A 135 3.34 -0.44 -15.67
N ASP A 136 3.06 -0.86 -16.90
CA ASP A 136 3.66 -0.32 -18.12
C ASP A 136 2.79 0.82 -18.66
N ARG A 137 3.31 2.05 -18.58
CA ARG A 137 2.58 3.27 -18.95
C ARG A 137 2.32 3.37 -20.45
N ASN A 138 3.12 2.74 -21.31
CA ASN A 138 2.89 2.78 -22.76
C ASN A 138 1.77 1.82 -23.14
N LYS A 139 1.72 0.65 -22.51
CA LYS A 139 0.69 -0.37 -22.76
C LYS A 139 -0.60 -0.10 -21.97
N LEU A 140 -0.53 0.72 -20.92
CA LEU A 140 -1.60 0.96 -19.95
C LEU A 140 -2.11 -0.37 -19.35
N GLN A 141 -1.17 -1.24 -18.96
CA GLN A 141 -1.45 -2.58 -18.45
C GLN A 141 -0.58 -2.91 -17.25
N LEU A 142 -1.12 -3.72 -16.34
CA LEU A 142 -0.33 -4.45 -15.37
C LEU A 142 0.24 -5.69 -16.08
N ILE A 143 1.53 -5.95 -15.92
CA ILE A 143 2.24 -7.06 -16.56
C ILE A 143 3.00 -7.83 -15.51
N ARG A 144 2.85 -9.15 -15.50
CA ARG A 144 3.58 -10.04 -14.59
C ARG A 144 4.74 -10.71 -15.28
N LEU A 145 5.92 -10.55 -14.70
CA LEU A 145 7.12 -11.28 -15.04
C LEU A 145 7.33 -12.42 -14.02
N ASP A 146 7.78 -13.58 -14.48
CA ASP A 146 8.30 -14.61 -13.59
C ASP A 146 9.72 -14.28 -13.09
N ALA A 147 10.30 -15.14 -12.25
CA ALA A 147 11.64 -14.97 -11.73
C ALA A 147 12.75 -14.94 -12.81
N GLY A 148 12.46 -15.44 -14.02
CA GLY A 148 13.35 -15.37 -15.18
C GLY A 148 13.14 -14.14 -16.04
N GLY A 149 12.26 -13.22 -15.64
CA GLY A 149 11.92 -12.01 -16.41
C GLY A 149 10.98 -12.27 -17.58
N ARG A 150 10.39 -13.47 -17.68
CA ARG A 150 9.45 -13.77 -18.76
C ARG A 150 8.06 -13.29 -18.40
N GLU A 151 7.41 -12.66 -19.36
CA GLU A 151 6.01 -12.31 -19.25
C GLU A 151 5.12 -13.56 -19.11
N THR A 152 4.22 -13.54 -18.15
CA THR A 152 3.31 -14.66 -17.85
C THR A 152 1.84 -14.26 -17.86
N HIS A 153 1.54 -13.06 -17.36
CA HIS A 153 0.17 -12.56 -17.23
C HIS A 153 0.13 -11.07 -17.56
N ARG A 154 -1.05 -10.59 -17.94
CA ARG A 154 -1.31 -9.17 -18.15
C ARG A 154 -2.76 -8.84 -17.80
N SER A 155 -3.00 -7.62 -17.33
CA SER A 155 -4.37 -7.10 -17.23
C SER A 155 -4.93 -6.75 -18.62
N PRO A 156 -6.25 -6.55 -18.75
CA PRO A 156 -6.79 -5.77 -19.86
C PRO A 156 -6.20 -4.36 -19.87
N ASN A 157 -6.36 -3.64 -20.98
CA ASN A 157 -5.96 -2.24 -21.05
C ASN A 157 -6.80 -1.42 -20.04
N LEU A 158 -6.12 -0.78 -19.10
CA LEU A 158 -6.76 -0.11 -17.98
C LEU A 158 -7.60 1.10 -18.43
N SER A 159 -7.23 1.78 -19.52
CA SER A 159 -8.03 2.91 -20.00
C SER A 159 -9.35 2.49 -20.64
N GLN A 160 -9.43 1.26 -21.14
CA GLN A 160 -10.70 0.69 -21.62
C GLN A 160 -11.63 0.33 -20.46
N ILE A 161 -11.09 -0.14 -19.34
CA ILE A 161 -11.86 -0.42 -18.13
C ILE A 161 -12.39 0.89 -17.54
N LEU A 162 -11.53 1.90 -17.45
CA LEU A 162 -11.81 3.17 -16.77
C LEU A 162 -12.52 4.21 -17.64
N ASN A 163 -12.45 4.08 -18.96
CA ASN A 163 -12.84 5.11 -19.94
C ASN A 163 -12.05 6.42 -19.83
N HIS A 164 -10.83 6.37 -19.28
CA HIS A 164 -9.86 7.47 -19.30
C HIS A 164 -8.44 6.90 -19.12
N ASN A 165 -7.41 7.71 -19.38
CA ASN A 165 -6.04 7.26 -19.10
C ASN A 165 -5.83 7.16 -17.57
N PRO A 166 -5.42 5.98 -17.05
CA PRO A 166 -5.16 5.80 -15.62
C PRO A 166 -3.95 6.61 -15.14
N ASP A 167 -4.08 7.20 -13.96
CA ASP A 167 -2.95 7.72 -13.18
C ASP A 167 -2.73 6.79 -11.97
N ILE A 168 -1.90 5.76 -12.19
CA ILE A 168 -1.58 4.78 -11.15
C ILE A 168 -0.56 5.39 -10.17
N TYR A 169 -0.88 5.34 -8.87
CA TYR A 169 -0.01 5.83 -7.81
C TYR A 169 0.56 4.73 -6.91
N GLN A 170 0.12 3.48 -7.08
CA GLN A 170 0.65 2.34 -6.34
C GLN A 170 0.15 1.02 -6.95
N VAL A 171 0.98 -0.02 -6.89
CA VAL A 171 0.59 -1.41 -7.15
C VAL A 171 1.05 -2.25 -5.95
N SER A 172 0.20 -3.16 -5.48
CA SER A 172 0.51 -4.04 -4.35
C SER A 172 -0.23 -5.37 -4.51
N GLN A 173 0.47 -6.46 -4.23
CA GLN A 173 -0.09 -7.81 -4.30
C GLN A 173 -0.33 -8.35 -2.88
N GLY A 174 -1.54 -8.85 -2.65
CA GLY A 174 -1.89 -9.68 -1.51
C GLY A 174 -1.73 -11.17 -1.80
N SER A 175 -2.41 -12.01 -1.04
CA SER A 175 -2.38 -13.47 -1.22
C SER A 175 -3.09 -13.91 -2.49
N LEU A 176 -4.32 -13.44 -2.71
CA LEU A 176 -5.16 -13.88 -3.84
C LEU A 176 -5.41 -12.80 -4.89
N TYR A 177 -5.15 -11.54 -4.53
CA TYR A 177 -5.50 -10.39 -5.35
C TYR A 177 -4.31 -9.45 -5.59
N LEU A 178 -4.29 -8.86 -6.77
CA LEU A 178 -3.45 -7.72 -7.12
C LEU A 178 -4.31 -6.46 -7.05
N CYS A 179 -3.77 -5.42 -6.43
CA CYS A 179 -4.44 -4.13 -6.29
C CYS A 179 -3.62 -3.03 -6.96
N ALA A 180 -4.28 -2.16 -7.72
CA ALA A 180 -3.67 -0.97 -8.31
C ALA A 180 -4.47 0.27 -7.90
N GLY A 181 -3.81 1.21 -7.23
CA GLY A 181 -4.41 2.48 -6.85
C GLY A 181 -4.41 3.45 -8.03
N GLU A 182 -5.58 3.93 -8.40
CA GLU A 182 -5.79 4.93 -9.45
C GLU A 182 -6.34 6.22 -8.83
N ARG A 183 -5.79 7.36 -9.24
CA ARG A 183 -5.97 8.65 -8.54
C ARG A 183 -7.43 9.13 -8.48
N THR A 184 -8.25 8.75 -9.46
CA THR A 184 -9.61 9.26 -9.64
C THR A 184 -10.70 8.24 -9.29
N SER A 185 -10.46 6.97 -9.63
CA SER A 185 -11.44 5.89 -9.55
C SER A 185 -11.33 5.10 -8.24
N GLY A 186 -10.17 5.15 -7.58
CA GLY A 186 -9.90 4.40 -6.35
C GLY A 186 -9.02 3.18 -6.61
N ILE A 187 -9.22 2.11 -5.82
CA ILE A 187 -8.36 0.93 -5.88
C ILE A 187 -8.99 -0.11 -6.80
N MET A 188 -8.35 -0.36 -7.94
CA MET A 188 -8.70 -1.43 -8.86
C MET A 188 -8.20 -2.76 -8.32
N ILE A 189 -9.06 -3.78 -8.31
CA ILE A 189 -8.79 -5.11 -7.78
C ILE A 189 -8.79 -6.11 -8.93
N PHE A 190 -7.77 -6.96 -8.97
CA PHE A 190 -7.56 -8.00 -9.96
C PHE A 190 -7.30 -9.33 -9.26
N ASP A 191 -7.64 -10.45 -9.91
CA ASP A 191 -7.15 -11.76 -9.46
C ASP A 191 -5.62 -11.89 -9.71
N ASN A 192 -5.02 -12.96 -9.18
CA ASN A 192 -3.60 -13.25 -9.37
C ASN A 192 -3.16 -13.49 -10.84
N LEU A 193 -4.10 -13.65 -11.77
CA LEU A 193 -3.85 -13.80 -13.21
C LEU A 193 -3.96 -12.46 -13.96
N GLY A 194 -4.30 -11.37 -13.26
CA GLY A 194 -4.49 -10.04 -13.85
C GLY A 194 -5.88 -9.78 -14.40
N THR A 195 -6.85 -10.67 -14.15
CA THR A 195 -8.25 -10.45 -14.54
C THR A 195 -8.85 -9.38 -13.63
N TYR A 196 -9.46 -8.35 -14.21
CA TYR A 196 -10.16 -7.32 -13.43
C TYR A 196 -11.37 -7.91 -12.71
N VAL A 197 -11.49 -7.61 -11.41
CA VAL A 197 -12.58 -8.06 -10.54
C VAL A 197 -13.55 -6.91 -10.29
N GLU A 198 -13.09 -5.86 -9.62
CA GLU A 198 -13.89 -4.69 -9.26
C GLU A 198 -13.00 -3.47 -8.97
N THR A 199 -13.62 -2.33 -8.68
CA THR A 199 -12.92 -1.13 -8.20
C THR A 199 -13.56 -0.69 -6.88
N LEU A 200 -12.74 -0.56 -5.84
CA LEU A 200 -13.14 0.00 -4.55
C LEU A 200 -12.99 1.53 -4.60
N PRO A 201 -14.09 2.31 -4.59
CA PRO A 201 -14.00 3.76 -4.63
C PRO A 201 -13.52 4.30 -3.27
N THR A 202 -12.30 4.84 -3.24
CA THR A 202 -11.67 5.37 -2.00
C THR A 202 -11.61 6.89 -1.93
N GLY A 203 -11.89 7.59 -3.03
CA GLY A 203 -11.51 9.00 -3.20
C GLY A 203 -9.99 9.18 -3.28
N PRO A 204 -9.49 10.43 -3.22
CA PRO A 204 -8.06 10.72 -3.38
C PRO A 204 -7.29 10.30 -2.13
N ILE A 205 -6.64 9.14 -2.19
CA ILE A 205 -5.70 8.67 -1.18
C ILE A 205 -4.29 8.61 -1.79
N SER A 206 -3.27 8.71 -0.95
CA SER A 206 -1.86 8.68 -1.38
C SER A 206 -1.21 7.30 -1.23
N HIS A 207 -1.80 6.43 -0.41
CA HIS A 207 -1.25 5.11 -0.09
C HIS A 207 -2.36 4.17 0.41
N PHE A 208 -2.22 2.89 0.09
CA PHE A 208 -2.98 1.80 0.69
C PHE A 208 -2.05 0.62 1.00
N GLN A 209 -2.47 -0.27 1.88
CA GLN A 209 -1.75 -1.49 2.20
C GLN A 209 -2.65 -2.69 1.91
N VAL A 210 -2.08 -3.74 1.32
CA VAL A 210 -2.76 -5.03 1.16
C VAL A 210 -2.08 -6.03 2.10
N VAL A 211 -2.84 -6.61 3.01
CA VAL A 211 -2.37 -7.69 3.89
C VAL A 211 -3.35 -8.84 3.79
N ASP A 212 -2.84 -10.00 3.43
CA ASP A 212 -3.63 -11.15 2.97
C ASP A 212 -4.54 -10.73 1.79
N ASP A 213 -5.84 -10.57 2.06
CA ASP A 213 -6.85 -10.13 1.10
C ASP A 213 -7.68 -8.96 1.66
N LYS A 214 -7.08 -8.18 2.58
CA LYS A 214 -7.68 -6.97 3.15
C LYS A 214 -6.95 -5.74 2.62
N ILE A 215 -7.72 -4.80 2.10
CA ILE A 215 -7.25 -3.49 1.67
C ILE A 215 -7.43 -2.52 2.83
N MET A 216 -6.35 -1.89 3.26
CA MET A 216 -6.36 -0.86 4.28
C MET A 216 -5.95 0.47 3.65
N TYR A 217 -6.67 1.54 3.96
CA TYR A 217 -6.34 2.90 3.52
C TYR A 217 -6.87 3.93 4.52
N MET A 218 -6.33 5.14 4.49
CA MET A 218 -6.69 6.18 5.45
C MET A 218 -7.23 7.43 4.75
N THR A 219 -8.33 7.97 5.27
CA THR A 219 -8.93 9.24 4.81
C THR A 219 -9.13 10.15 6.01
N GLY A 220 -8.39 11.25 6.07
CA GLY A 220 -8.28 12.01 7.32
C GLY A 220 -7.71 11.11 8.41
N ASN A 221 -8.37 11.01 9.56
CA ASN A 221 -7.98 10.11 10.66
C ASN A 221 -8.83 8.84 10.76
N ILE A 222 -9.52 8.48 9.67
CA ILE A 222 -10.32 7.26 9.60
C ILE A 222 -9.54 6.22 8.81
N LEU A 223 -9.19 5.12 9.47
CA LEU A 223 -8.68 3.91 8.83
C LEU A 223 -9.86 3.11 8.28
N HIS A 224 -9.85 2.85 6.99
CA HIS A 224 -10.77 1.98 6.28
C HIS A 224 -10.11 0.62 6.08
N MET A 225 -10.86 -0.45 6.33
CA MET A 225 -10.43 -1.84 6.17
C MET A 225 -11.49 -2.58 5.35
N PHE A 226 -11.15 -3.00 4.15
CA PHE A 226 -12.06 -3.72 3.26
C PHE A 226 -11.55 -5.15 3.05
N ASP A 227 -12.34 -6.14 3.47
CA ASP A 227 -12.07 -7.56 3.18
C ASP A 227 -12.65 -7.90 1.81
N ILE A 228 -11.79 -8.17 0.84
CA ILE A 228 -12.18 -8.42 -0.55
C ILE A 228 -13.07 -9.66 -0.66
N ARG A 229 -12.78 -10.71 0.12
CA ARG A 229 -13.49 -12.00 0.01
C ARG A 229 -14.86 -11.95 0.64
N GLN A 230 -14.97 -11.30 1.79
CA GLN A 230 -16.23 -11.19 2.52
C GLN A 230 -17.07 -9.98 2.07
N HIS A 231 -16.50 -9.11 1.23
CA HIS A 231 -17.07 -7.81 0.86
C HIS A 231 -17.52 -7.02 2.10
N GLN A 232 -16.72 -7.07 3.16
CA GLN A 232 -16.99 -6.37 4.41
C GLN A 232 -16.12 -5.12 4.53
N HIS A 233 -16.74 -4.01 4.91
CA HIS A 233 -16.05 -2.74 5.14
C HIS A 233 -16.16 -2.34 6.60
N PHE A 234 -15.01 -2.14 7.24
CA PHE A 234 -14.89 -1.64 8.59
C PHE A 234 -14.16 -0.31 8.58
N THR A 235 -14.52 0.56 9.53
CA THR A 235 -13.85 1.83 9.74
C THR A 235 -13.44 1.98 11.19
N LEU A 236 -12.24 2.50 11.42
CA LEU A 236 -11.71 2.78 12.74
C LEU A 236 -11.18 4.21 12.78
N LYS A 237 -11.70 5.02 13.71
CA LYS A 237 -11.14 6.35 13.97
C LYS A 237 -9.85 6.21 14.76
N ILE A 238 -8.75 6.70 14.21
CA ILE A 238 -7.46 6.76 14.89
C ILE A 238 -7.37 8.10 15.63
N PRO A 239 -7.07 8.14 16.94
CA PRO A 239 -7.03 9.36 17.72
C PRO A 239 -5.72 10.13 17.49
N VAL A 240 -5.50 10.55 16.26
CA VAL A 240 -4.33 11.28 15.79
C VAL A 240 -4.77 12.48 14.96
N GLU A 241 -4.05 13.59 15.10
CA GLU A 241 -4.27 14.80 14.31
C GLU A 241 -3.36 14.80 13.09
N HIS A 242 -3.89 15.22 11.93
CA HIS A 242 -3.13 15.40 10.68
C HIS A 242 -2.19 14.24 10.31
N PRO A 243 -2.69 13.00 10.17
CA PRO A 243 -1.86 11.87 9.74
C PRO A 243 -1.30 12.14 8.34
N LEU A 244 0.00 11.89 8.18
CA LEU A 244 0.71 12.04 6.91
C LEU A 244 0.99 10.71 6.21
N GLY A 245 0.72 9.59 6.88
CA GLY A 245 0.91 8.24 6.38
C GLY A 245 0.55 7.24 7.46
N PHE A 246 0.29 6.00 7.06
CA PHE A 246 0.00 4.91 7.98
C PHE A 246 0.61 3.62 7.46
N SER A 247 0.77 2.66 8.37
CA SER A 247 0.91 1.25 8.02
C SER A 247 0.35 0.42 9.17
N ALA A 248 -0.02 -0.82 8.90
CA ALA A 248 -0.58 -1.73 9.90
C ALA A 248 0.13 -3.07 9.85
N CYS A 249 0.23 -3.72 11.01
CA CYS A 249 0.71 -5.09 11.14
C CYS A 249 0.04 -5.73 12.36
N ASP A 250 -0.34 -7.00 12.25
CA ASP A 250 -1.08 -7.71 13.31
C ASP A 250 -2.27 -6.87 13.85
N HIS A 251 -2.24 -6.48 15.12
CA HIS A 251 -3.25 -5.65 15.76
C HIS A 251 -2.78 -4.21 16.00
N PHE A 252 -1.67 -3.80 15.37
CA PHE A 252 -1.12 -2.45 15.49
C PHE A 252 -1.38 -1.62 14.24
N VAL A 253 -1.66 -0.34 14.45
CA VAL A 253 -1.66 0.71 13.41
C VAL A 253 -0.60 1.72 13.78
N LEU A 254 0.33 1.91 12.88
CA LEU A 254 1.33 2.96 12.96
C LEU A 254 0.87 4.14 12.11
N VAL A 255 0.98 5.34 12.66
CA VAL A 255 0.66 6.58 11.97
C VAL A 255 1.85 7.52 12.03
N ARG A 256 2.25 8.03 10.87
CA ARG A 256 3.27 9.06 10.74
C ARG A 256 2.64 10.44 10.86
N THR A 257 3.21 11.28 11.72
CA THR A 257 2.93 12.72 11.81
C THR A 257 4.17 13.52 11.39
N GLU A 258 4.10 14.85 11.40
CA GLU A 258 5.29 15.69 11.14
C GLU A 258 6.41 15.47 12.16
N ALA A 259 6.07 15.14 13.40
CA ALA A 259 7.03 15.08 14.50
C ALA A 259 7.52 13.67 14.83
N ARG A 260 6.69 12.64 14.61
CA ARG A 260 6.90 11.29 15.16
C ARG A 260 6.07 10.22 14.45
N ILE A 261 6.36 8.97 14.78
CA ILE A 261 5.49 7.83 14.51
C ILE A 261 4.71 7.52 15.80
N GLU A 262 3.39 7.47 15.71
CA GLU A 262 2.49 7.05 16.79
C GLU A 262 1.95 5.66 16.49
N VAL A 263 1.95 4.79 17.49
CA VAL A 263 1.48 3.40 17.37
C VAL A 263 0.25 3.22 18.23
N PHE A 264 -0.78 2.61 17.65
CA PHE A 264 -2.04 2.30 18.30
C PHE A 264 -2.27 0.79 18.29
N SER A 265 -2.68 0.24 19.42
CA SER A 265 -3.21 -1.12 19.52
C SER A 265 -4.70 -1.10 19.18
N ILE A 266 -5.14 -2.00 18.30
CA ILE A 266 -6.54 -2.20 17.95
C ILE A 266 -7.11 -3.28 18.87
N GLN A 267 -8.16 -2.91 19.60
CA GLN A 267 -8.86 -3.84 20.47
C GLN A 267 -10.33 -3.92 20.11
N LYS A 268 -10.90 -5.12 20.21
CA LYS A 268 -12.36 -5.29 20.14
C LYS A 268 -12.98 -4.63 21.36
N LYS A 269 -13.93 -3.73 21.13
CA LYS A 269 -14.73 -3.13 22.19
C LYS A 269 -15.60 -4.22 22.80
N ASN A 270 -15.34 -4.57 24.05
CA ASN A 270 -16.27 -5.41 24.80
C ASN A 270 -17.55 -4.60 25.08
N PRO A 271 -18.73 -5.24 25.00
CA PRO A 271 -20.01 -4.60 25.26
C PRO A 271 -20.11 -4.01 26.67
#